data_AF-A0A385Z285-F1
#
_entry.id   AF-A0A385Z285-F1
#
_cell.length_a   1.000
_cell.length_b   1.000
_cell.length_c   1.000
_cell.angle_alpha   90.00
_cell.angle_beta   90.00
_cell.angle_gamma   90.00
#
_symmetry.space_group_name_H-M   'P 1'
#
loop_
_entity.id
_entity.type
_entity.pdbx_description
1 polymer ?
#
loop_
_entity_poly.entity_id
_entity_poly.type
_entity_poly.pdbx_seq_one_letter_code
_entity_poly.pdbx_strand_id
1 'polypeptide(L)'
;MKKLTLTAMLLSSLFVGATFASQYEKPGFVTEVEDGRLWVFRQSFQELKDFKAHGELAKQFTDIGTGPEGMTVKSGDEKTLKDYLSTLKK
;
A
#
# COMPACT_ATOMS: atom_id res chain seq x y z
N MET A 1 -6.32 -15.55 -53.25
CA MET A 1 -5.69 -16.73 -52.61
C MET A 1 -5.24 -16.35 -51.20
N LYS A 2 -5.86 -17.00 -50.22
CA LYS A 2 -5.54 -17.20 -48.79
C LYS A 2 -4.23 -16.58 -48.25
N LYS A 3 -4.33 -15.76 -47.16
CA LYS A 3 -3.79 -15.95 -45.77
C LYS A 3 -4.60 -14.99 -44.85
N LEU A 4 -5.39 -15.39 -43.84
CA LEU A 4 -5.06 -15.93 -42.49
C LEU A 4 -3.98 -15.05 -41.82
N THR A 5 -4.08 -14.45 -40.62
CA THR A 5 -4.78 -14.81 -39.37
C THR A 5 -4.61 -13.66 -38.33
N LEU A 6 -5.60 -13.53 -37.43
CA LEU A 6 -5.60 -13.15 -35.99
C LEU A 6 -4.45 -12.38 -35.28
N THR A 7 -4.87 -11.71 -34.18
CA THR A 7 -4.14 -11.27 -32.94
C THR A 7 -3.45 -9.89 -33.05
N ALA A 8 -3.52 -8.96 -32.08
CA ALA A 8 -3.68 -9.11 -30.63
C ALA A 8 -4.38 -7.92 -29.95
N MET A 9 -5.26 -8.28 -29.03
CA MET A 9 -5.75 -7.47 -27.92
C MET A 9 -4.60 -7.30 -26.92
N LEU A 10 -4.16 -6.08 -26.64
CA LEU A 10 -3.35 -5.77 -25.46
C LEU A 10 -3.72 -4.38 -24.97
N LEU A 11 -4.70 -4.37 -24.08
CA LEU A 11 -5.07 -3.24 -23.25
C LEU A 11 -3.90 -3.03 -22.26
N SER A 12 -2.93 -2.20 -22.64
CA SER A 12 -1.88 -1.75 -21.73
C SER A 12 -2.45 -0.66 -20.82
N SER A 13 -3.32 -1.07 -19.90
CA SER A 13 -3.62 -0.29 -18.71
C SER A 13 -2.35 -0.23 -17.88
N LEU A 14 -1.59 0.86 -18.02
CA LEU A 14 -0.44 1.15 -17.18
C LEU A 14 -0.90 1.18 -15.72
N PHE A 15 -0.48 0.17 -14.95
CA PHE A 15 -0.46 0.24 -13.50
C PHE A 15 0.40 1.44 -13.08
N VAL A 16 -0.25 2.53 -12.67
CA VAL A 16 0.39 3.68 -12.01
C VAL A 16 0.64 3.28 -10.55
N GLY A 17 1.61 2.41 -10.32
CA GLY A 17 1.79 1.75 -9.01
C GLY A 17 2.76 2.42 -8.04
N ALA A 18 3.56 3.42 -8.42
CA ALA A 18 4.80 3.68 -7.67
C ALA A 18 5.00 5.11 -7.10
N THR A 19 3.97 5.94 -6.88
CA THR A 19 4.21 7.29 -6.30
C THR A 19 3.15 7.87 -5.35
N PHE A 20 2.19 7.07 -4.88
CA PHE A 20 1.13 7.58 -3.99
C PHE A 20 1.41 7.42 -2.50
N ALA A 21 2.53 6.81 -2.14
CA ALA A 21 2.91 6.56 -0.76
C ALA A 21 3.29 7.83 0.02
N SER A 22 4.10 8.72 -0.58
CA SER A 22 4.63 9.91 0.12
C SER A 22 3.54 10.90 0.53
N GLN A 23 2.41 10.95 -0.17
CA GLN A 23 1.35 11.91 0.13
C GLN A 23 0.61 11.60 1.45
N TYR A 24 0.70 10.35 1.93
CA TYR A 24 0.05 9.90 3.15
C TYR A 24 1.00 9.82 4.35
N GLU A 25 2.27 10.19 4.14
CA GLU A 25 3.25 10.24 5.22
C GLU A 25 2.84 11.27 6.28
N LYS A 26 3.12 10.92 7.52
CA LYS A 26 2.89 11.77 8.70
C LYS A 26 4.15 11.79 9.54
N PRO A 27 4.42 12.86 10.31
CA PRO A 27 5.60 12.91 11.17
C PRO A 27 5.73 11.66 12.05
N GLY A 28 6.86 10.96 11.93
CA GLY A 28 7.13 9.71 12.67
C GLY A 28 6.61 8.42 12.03
N PHE A 29 5.98 8.50 10.85
CA PHE A 29 5.48 7.37 10.08
C PHE A 29 6.05 7.38 8.66
N VAL A 30 6.28 6.18 8.13
CA VAL A 30 6.58 5.94 6.71
C VAL A 30 5.40 5.16 6.15
N THR A 31 4.96 5.53 4.95
CA THR A 31 3.84 4.86 4.30
C THR A 31 4.23 4.30 2.96
N GLU A 32 3.59 3.21 2.56
CA GLU A 32 3.71 2.58 1.24
C GLU A 32 2.32 2.21 0.75
N VAL A 33 2.03 2.38 -0.55
CA VAL A 33 0.75 1.94 -1.13
C VAL A 33 1.02 0.71 -1.97
N GLU A 34 0.46 -0.42 -1.57
CA GLU A 34 0.60 -1.70 -2.26
C GLU A 34 -0.80 -2.29 -2.47
N ASP A 35 -1.15 -2.64 -3.71
CA ASP A 35 -2.47 -3.19 -4.08
C ASP A 35 -3.66 -2.33 -3.57
N GLY A 36 -3.54 -1.00 -3.64
CA GLY A 36 -4.57 -0.07 -3.18
C GLY A 36 -4.76 -0.02 -1.65
N ARG A 37 -3.82 -0.59 -0.90
CA ARG A 37 -3.81 -0.58 0.57
C ARG A 37 -2.67 0.28 1.06
N LEU A 38 -2.94 1.04 2.11
CA LEU A 38 -1.95 1.88 2.75
C LEU A 38 -1.25 1.09 3.86
N TRP A 39 0.01 0.74 3.62
CA TRP A 39 0.90 0.20 4.62
C TRP A 39 1.56 1.32 5.39
N VAL A 40 1.58 1.19 6.72
CA VAL A 40 2.12 2.20 7.63
C VAL A 40 3.14 1.56 8.53
N PHE A 41 4.29 2.21 8.65
CA PHE A 41 5.42 1.77 9.46
C PHE A 41 5.89 2.91 10.34
N ARG A 42 6.46 2.58 11.50
CA ARG A 42 7.29 3.51 12.26
C ARG A 42 8.61 3.71 11.51
N GLN A 43 9.09 4.95 11.48
CA GLN A 43 10.31 5.34 10.74
C GLN A 43 11.57 4.53 11.12
N SER A 44 11.58 3.85 12.26
CA SER A 44 12.72 3.12 12.82
C SER A 44 12.66 1.58 12.73
N PHE A 45 11.72 0.97 12.00
CA PHE A 45 11.47 -0.47 12.17
C PHE A 45 12.08 -1.42 11.11
N GLN A 46 12.60 -2.54 11.62
CA GLN A 46 13.00 -3.75 10.88
C GLN A 46 11.88 -4.26 9.96
N GLU A 47 10.62 -4.06 10.35
CA GLU A 47 9.43 -4.47 9.60
C GLU A 47 9.37 -3.86 8.20
N LEU A 48 9.88 -2.63 8.00
CA LEU A 48 9.93 -2.03 6.66
C LEU A 48 10.86 -2.81 5.74
N LYS A 49 11.95 -3.40 6.27
CA LYS A 49 12.87 -4.22 5.47
C LYS A 49 12.21 -5.55 5.10
N ASP A 50 11.54 -6.18 6.05
CA ASP A 50 10.86 -7.46 5.82
C ASP A 50 9.69 -7.29 4.84
N PHE A 51 8.93 -6.18 4.97
CA PHE A 51 7.91 -5.79 4.01
C PHE A 51 8.48 -5.56 2.61
N LYS A 52 9.61 -4.84 2.50
CA LYS A 52 10.26 -4.62 1.20
C LYS A 52 10.78 -5.91 0.56
N ALA A 53 11.09 -6.93 1.35
CA ALA A 53 11.55 -8.22 0.85
C ALA A 53 10.41 -9.13 0.40
N HIS A 54 9.24 -9.07 1.07
CA HIS A 54 8.17 -10.05 0.91
C HIS A 54 6.83 -9.48 0.42
N GLY A 55 6.65 -8.16 0.43
CA GLY A 55 5.39 -7.47 0.11
C GLY A 55 4.31 -7.57 1.20
N GLU A 56 4.52 -8.41 2.22
CA GLU A 56 3.64 -8.57 3.37
C GLU A 56 4.44 -8.87 4.65
N LEU A 57 3.81 -8.69 5.81
CA LEU A 57 4.37 -9.02 7.11
C LEU A 57 3.76 -10.32 7.66
N ALA A 58 4.56 -11.09 8.38
CA ALA A 58 4.11 -12.32 9.05
C ALA A 58 2.97 -12.06 10.07
N LYS A 59 2.98 -10.87 10.68
CA LYS A 59 1.90 -10.37 11.52
C LYS A 59 1.49 -9.00 11.01
N GLN A 60 0.18 -8.80 10.81
CA GLN A 60 -0.38 -7.54 10.36
C GLN A 60 -1.68 -7.24 11.10
N PHE A 61 -1.92 -5.97 11.37
CA PHE A 61 -3.17 -5.41 11.81
C PHE A 61 -3.78 -4.63 10.67
N THR A 62 -5.09 -4.80 10.48
CA THR A 62 -5.81 -4.23 9.34
C THR A 62 -7.02 -3.46 9.85
N ASP A 63 -7.19 -2.24 9.36
CA ASP A 63 -8.39 -1.45 9.55
C ASP A 63 -8.94 -1.05 8.18
N ILE A 64 -10.20 -1.40 7.91
CA ILE A 64 -10.80 -1.35 6.56
C ILE A 64 -11.58 -0.05 6.43
N GLY A 65 -11.28 0.73 5.39
CA GLY A 65 -12.05 1.94 5.05
C GLY A 65 -11.74 3.17 5.92
N THR A 66 -10.76 3.07 6.82
CA THR A 66 -10.38 4.15 7.75
C THR A 66 -9.20 4.98 7.31
N GLY A 67 -8.54 4.59 6.21
CA GLY A 67 -7.47 5.34 5.59
C GLY A 67 -7.97 6.51 4.75
N PRO A 68 -7.04 7.36 4.26
CA PRO A 68 -7.34 8.39 3.28
C PRO A 68 -8.07 7.79 2.07
N GLU A 69 -9.03 8.53 1.50
CA GLU A 69 -9.86 8.08 0.36
C GLU A 69 -10.60 6.75 0.60
N GLY A 70 -10.81 6.35 1.87
CA GLY A 70 -11.45 5.08 2.20
C GLY A 70 -10.54 3.85 1.98
N MET A 71 -9.23 4.03 1.88
CA MET A 71 -8.30 2.91 1.76
C MET A 71 -8.28 2.03 3.03
N THR A 72 -7.94 0.75 2.82
CA THR A 72 -7.57 -0.13 3.94
C THR A 72 -6.18 0.26 4.46
N VAL A 73 -6.03 0.39 5.77
CA VAL A 73 -4.74 0.68 6.42
C VAL A 73 -4.20 -0.59 7.08
N LYS A 74 -2.93 -0.89 6.85
CA LYS A 74 -2.22 -2.05 7.40
C LYS A 74 -0.95 -1.63 8.13
N SER A 75 -0.60 -2.36 9.19
CA SER A 75 0.61 -2.14 9.99
C SER A 75 1.09 -3.44 10.62
N GLY A 76 2.39 -3.57 10.91
CA GLY A 76 2.94 -4.74 11.63
C GLY A 76 2.51 -4.82 13.09
N ASP A 77 2.29 -3.66 13.72
CA ASP A 77 1.83 -3.56 15.09
C ASP A 77 0.55 -2.73 15.24
N GLU A 78 -0.29 -3.13 16.20
CA GLU A 78 -1.59 -2.53 16.48
C GLU A 78 -1.47 -1.08 16.97
N LYS A 79 -0.39 -0.79 17.70
CA LYS A 79 -0.18 0.53 18.29
C LYS A 79 0.13 1.55 17.19
N THR A 80 0.99 1.22 16.23
CA THR A 80 1.31 2.06 15.06
C THR A 80 0.07 2.29 14.21
N LEU A 81 -0.76 1.27 13.97
CA LEU A 81 -2.02 1.44 13.25
C LEU A 81 -2.92 2.46 13.95
N LYS A 82 -3.16 2.28 15.26
CA LYS A 82 -4.00 3.19 16.04
C LYS A 82 -3.42 4.59 16.11
N ASP A 83 -2.13 4.72 16.36
CA ASP A 83 -1.44 6.02 16.44
C ASP A 83 -1.54 6.74 15.09
N TYR A 84 -1.32 6.05 13.96
CA TYR A 84 -1.45 6.65 12.64
C TYR A 84 -2.89 7.10 12.36
N LEU A 85 -3.88 6.24 12.59
CA LEU A 85 -5.30 6.58 12.41
C LEU A 85 -5.73 7.75 13.29
N SER A 86 -5.14 7.90 14.48
CA SER A 86 -5.40 9.06 15.34
C SER A 86 -4.95 10.37 14.71
N THR A 87 -3.92 10.36 13.86
CA THR A 87 -3.45 11.55 13.12
C THR A 87 -4.38 11.97 11.98
N LEU A 88 -5.27 11.07 11.54
CA LEU A 88 -6.24 11.34 10.47
C LEU A 88 -7.55 11.95 11.00
N LYS A 89 -7.87 11.67 12.26
CA LYS A 89 -9.06 12.20 12.94
C LYS A 89 -8.81 13.67 13.28
N LYS A 90 -9.60 14.58 12.70
CA LYS A 90 -9.64 15.99 13.07
C LYS A 90 -10.48 16.21 14.31
#